data_AF-A0A7Y7RXQ7-F1
#
_entry.id   AF-A0A7Y7RXQ7-F1
#
_cell.length_a   1.000
_cell.length_b   1.000
_cell.length_c   1.000
_cell.angle_alpha   90.00
_cell.angle_beta   90.00
_cell.angle_gamma   90.00
#
_symmetry.space_group_name_H-M   'P 1'
#
loop_
_entity.id
_entity.type
_entity.pdbx_description
1 polymer ?
#
loop_
_entity_poly.entity_id
_entity_poly.type
_entity_poly.pdbx_seq_one_letter_code
_entity_poly.pdbx_strand_id
1 'polypeptide(L)'
;MNKLMIAALMMWSMCAGAESKTYDLSPAFSGALKAEFTEEVGNGGETISGALIDKGGKKIILPDTCEPEGGNAELKDSFVVTAKRNYFLFICAWPVQHSGLGLNGTQYEAFLYGGENLGALKKNVMFSQALSSYEGSLEEGGHSYAWYLPRKIASEKVLELELGRSTDSLGLAHQIVLARLKDEDYEGVKAYLDADRFGQLSREFPIGKSNVVIYNDFGYALGQAGENYLAYKILKFVELVSPDRVVLKLNIADVLWVSDKDASKIYYKKYVESMRQAGKEKLIPKIVLDRISMI
;
A
#
# COMPACT_ATOMS: atom_id res chain seq x y z
N MET A 1 73.49 -21.11 -13.58
CA MET A 1 72.64 -22.31 -13.40
C MET A 1 71.45 -21.90 -12.55
N ASN A 2 70.28 -21.85 -13.19
CA ASN A 2 68.96 -21.62 -12.59
C ASN A 2 68.61 -22.71 -11.56
N LYS A 3 67.84 -22.34 -10.53
CA LYS A 3 66.64 -23.06 -10.03
C LYS A 3 66.02 -22.25 -8.88
N LEU A 4 65.00 -21.47 -9.19
CA LEU A 4 63.56 -21.78 -9.05
C LEU A 4 63.04 -21.44 -7.64
N MET A 5 62.62 -20.19 -7.47
CA MET A 5 61.68 -19.81 -6.42
C MET A 5 60.29 -20.29 -6.81
N ILE A 6 59.71 -21.14 -5.97
CA ILE A 6 58.31 -21.56 -6.07
C ILE A 6 57.48 -20.46 -5.41
N ALA A 7 56.83 -19.64 -6.23
CA ALA A 7 55.79 -18.72 -5.76
C ALA A 7 54.48 -19.53 -5.62
N ALA A 8 54.00 -19.69 -4.39
CA ALA A 8 52.68 -20.24 -4.13
C ALA A 8 51.63 -19.17 -4.43
N LEU A 9 50.98 -19.26 -5.59
CA LEU A 9 49.75 -18.54 -5.87
C LEU A 9 48.62 -19.17 -5.03
N MET A 10 48.26 -18.52 -3.92
CA MET A 10 46.94 -18.70 -3.33
C MET A 10 45.92 -18.10 -4.30
N MET A 11 45.33 -18.95 -5.14
CA MET A 11 44.05 -18.63 -5.76
C MET A 11 42.99 -18.57 -4.65
N TRP A 12 42.68 -17.37 -4.18
CA TRP A 12 41.39 -17.11 -3.57
C TRP A 12 40.33 -17.29 -4.65
N SER A 13 39.72 -18.47 -4.68
CA SER A 13 38.46 -18.67 -5.36
C SER A 13 37.44 -17.79 -4.64
N MET A 14 37.16 -16.62 -5.20
CA MET A 14 35.96 -15.87 -4.84
C MET A 14 34.77 -16.69 -5.37
N CYS A 15 34.30 -17.64 -4.57
CA CYS A 15 32.93 -18.10 -4.71
C CYS A 15 32.06 -16.88 -4.42
N ALA A 16 31.57 -16.23 -5.47
CA ALA A 16 30.40 -15.35 -5.37
C ALA A 16 29.27 -16.23 -4.83
N GLY A 17 29.08 -16.22 -3.51
CA GLY A 17 28.02 -16.98 -2.87
C GLY A 17 26.71 -16.29 -3.17
N ALA A 18 25.83 -16.95 -3.92
CA ALA A 18 24.45 -16.53 -4.03
C ALA A 18 23.85 -16.48 -2.61
N GLU A 19 23.36 -15.31 -2.21
CA GLU A 19 22.71 -15.15 -0.91
C GLU A 19 21.28 -15.70 -1.02
N SER A 20 20.89 -16.57 -0.08
CA SER A 20 19.53 -17.13 -0.05
C SER A 20 18.83 -16.77 1.25
N LYS A 21 17.57 -16.33 1.14
CA LYS A 21 16.70 -15.99 2.25
C LYS A 21 15.48 -16.90 2.23
N THR A 22 15.10 -17.43 3.40
CA THR A 22 13.96 -18.33 3.54
C THR A 22 12.89 -17.72 4.45
N TYR A 23 11.63 -17.87 4.04
CA TYR A 23 10.46 -17.32 4.71
C TYR A 23 9.48 -18.45 5.03
N ASP A 24 8.98 -18.49 6.26
CA ASP A 24 7.95 -19.45 6.64
C ASP A 24 6.58 -19.04 6.08
N LEU A 25 5.85 -20.01 5.53
CA LEU A 25 4.52 -19.83 4.99
C LEU A 25 3.47 -20.19 6.05
N SER A 26 2.74 -19.17 6.50
CA SER A 26 1.61 -19.32 7.41
C SER A 26 0.40 -18.56 6.85
N PRO A 27 -0.65 -19.26 6.37
CA PRO A 27 -0.77 -20.72 6.30
C PRO A 27 0.15 -21.36 5.25
N ALA A 28 0.24 -22.69 5.26
CA ALA A 28 0.92 -23.46 4.23
C ALA A 28 0.23 -23.29 2.86
N PHE A 29 1.02 -23.35 1.77
CA PHE A 29 0.51 -23.25 0.41
C PHE A 29 0.75 -24.54 -0.36
N SER A 30 -0.32 -25.26 -0.70
CA SER A 30 -0.28 -26.46 -1.55
C SER A 30 0.75 -27.52 -1.13
N GLY A 31 1.01 -27.62 0.19
CA GLY A 31 1.99 -28.52 0.80
C GLY A 31 3.35 -27.89 1.12
N ALA A 32 3.63 -26.69 0.60
CA ALA A 32 4.82 -25.91 0.96
C ALA A 32 4.65 -25.24 2.33
N LEU A 33 5.72 -25.33 3.12
CA LEU A 33 5.84 -24.68 4.43
C LEU A 33 6.77 -23.47 4.39
N LYS A 34 7.62 -23.36 3.36
CA LYS A 34 8.58 -22.27 3.22
C LYS A 34 8.68 -21.81 1.78
N ALA A 35 9.07 -20.55 1.60
CA ALA A 35 9.56 -20.00 0.34
C ALA A 35 11.02 -19.59 0.52
N GLU A 36 11.88 -19.92 -0.44
CA GLU A 36 13.28 -19.52 -0.48
C GLU A 36 13.50 -18.66 -1.71
N PHE A 37 14.22 -17.56 -1.54
CA PHE A 37 14.60 -16.65 -2.61
C PHE A 37 16.11 -16.54 -2.65
N THR A 38 16.68 -16.59 -3.84
CA THR A 38 18.12 -16.58 -4.08
C THR A 38 18.47 -15.40 -4.96
N GLU A 39 19.39 -14.56 -4.46
CA GLU A 39 19.93 -13.42 -5.18
C GLU A 39 21.09 -13.89 -6.07
N GLU A 40 21.00 -13.60 -7.37
CA GLU A 40 21.98 -13.98 -8.38
C GLU A 40 22.51 -12.72 -9.08
N VAL A 41 23.82 -12.51 -9.00
CA VAL A 41 24.50 -11.36 -9.64
C VAL A 41 24.70 -11.65 -11.13
N GLY A 42 24.01 -10.91 -11.99
CA GLY A 42 24.15 -10.97 -13.43
C GLY A 42 24.81 -9.72 -14.03
N ASN A 43 25.13 -9.77 -15.32
CA ASN A 43 25.73 -8.63 -16.05
C ASN A 43 24.79 -7.41 -16.18
N GLY A 44 23.48 -7.58 -15.94
CA GLY A 44 22.45 -6.53 -16.02
C GLY A 44 21.95 -6.01 -14.67
N GLY A 45 22.45 -6.55 -13.56
CA GLY A 45 21.93 -6.30 -12.22
C GLY A 45 21.75 -7.60 -11.40
N GLU A 46 21.37 -7.44 -10.14
CA GLU A 46 20.96 -8.57 -9.29
C GLU A 46 19.54 -9.03 -9.64
N THR A 47 19.38 -10.32 -9.86
CA THR A 47 18.08 -10.98 -10.09
C THR A 47 17.70 -11.83 -8.88
N ILE A 48 16.41 -12.10 -8.68
CA ILE A 48 15.94 -12.96 -7.59
C ILE A 48 15.14 -14.11 -8.18
N SER A 49 15.64 -15.33 -7.99
CA SER A 49 14.92 -16.57 -8.27
C SER A 49 14.25 -17.10 -7.01
N GLY A 50 13.13 -17.80 -7.13
CA GLY A 50 12.35 -18.28 -5.98
C GLY A 50 12.04 -19.78 -6.05
N ALA A 51 11.86 -20.40 -4.88
CA ALA A 51 11.46 -21.79 -4.75
C ALA A 51 10.51 -22.00 -3.56
N LEU A 52 9.57 -22.92 -3.70
CA LEU A 52 8.73 -23.40 -2.61
C LEU A 52 9.30 -24.70 -2.04
N ILE A 53 9.32 -24.81 -0.70
CA ILE A 53 9.85 -25.97 0.01
C ILE A 53 8.73 -26.67 0.76
N ASP A 54 8.54 -27.96 0.46
CA ASP A 54 7.59 -28.81 1.18
C ASP A 54 8.11 -29.30 2.53
N LYS A 55 7.26 -29.99 3.28
CA LYS A 55 7.60 -30.59 4.58
C LYS A 55 8.76 -31.59 4.50
N GLY A 56 8.95 -32.24 3.35
CA GLY A 56 10.04 -33.19 3.10
C GLY A 56 11.35 -32.52 2.67
N GLY A 57 11.39 -31.19 2.56
CA GLY A 57 12.56 -30.44 2.09
C GLY A 57 12.70 -30.43 0.57
N LYS A 58 11.71 -30.94 -0.18
CA LYS A 58 11.74 -30.89 -1.64
C LYS A 58 11.50 -29.45 -2.09
N LYS A 59 12.46 -28.91 -2.86
CA LYS A 59 12.38 -27.59 -3.49
C LYS A 59 11.70 -27.70 -4.85
N ILE A 60 10.77 -26.78 -5.11
CA ILE A 60 10.11 -26.61 -6.41
C ILE A 60 10.33 -25.17 -6.85
N ILE A 61 11.08 -25.02 -7.93
CA ILE A 61 11.47 -23.71 -8.47
C ILE A 61 10.23 -23.01 -9.04
N LEU A 62 10.08 -21.74 -8.70
CA LEU A 62 9.06 -20.88 -9.27
C LEU A 62 9.47 -20.50 -10.71
N PRO A 63 8.53 -20.53 -11.68
CA PRO A 63 8.86 -20.26 -13.07
C PRO A 63 9.37 -18.84 -13.35
N ASP A 64 8.96 -17.87 -12.54
CA ASP A 64 9.29 -16.46 -12.75
C ASP A 64 10.46 -16.03 -11.85
N THR A 65 11.31 -15.18 -12.42
CA THR A 65 12.45 -14.53 -11.77
C THR A 65 12.16 -13.04 -11.70
N CYS A 66 12.57 -12.38 -10.61
CA CYS A 66 12.56 -10.93 -10.54
C CYS A 66 13.76 -10.40 -11.32
N GLU A 67 13.48 -9.99 -12.55
CA GLU A 67 14.48 -9.55 -13.52
C GLU A 67 14.29 -8.06 -13.80
N PRO A 68 15.14 -7.18 -13.24
CA PRO A 68 14.99 -5.75 -13.40
C PRO A 68 15.47 -5.32 -14.80
N GLU A 69 14.83 -4.29 -15.38
CA GLU A 69 15.32 -3.63 -16.60
C GLU A 69 16.63 -2.84 -16.35
N GLY A 70 16.97 -2.64 -15.07
CA GLY A 70 18.23 -2.08 -14.59
C GLY A 70 18.22 -1.94 -13.06
N GLY A 71 19.41 -1.88 -12.45
CA GLY A 71 19.56 -1.88 -10.99
C GLY A 71 19.44 -3.27 -10.37
N ASN A 72 19.23 -3.32 -9.06
CA ASN A 72 19.16 -4.58 -8.31
C ASN A 72 17.71 -4.86 -7.91
N ALA A 73 17.25 -6.09 -8.17
CA ALA A 73 15.96 -6.54 -7.67
C ALA A 73 16.01 -6.74 -6.15
N GLU A 74 14.90 -6.41 -5.49
CA GLU A 74 14.68 -6.61 -4.06
C GLU A 74 13.36 -7.34 -3.86
N LEU A 75 13.36 -8.38 -3.01
CA LEU A 75 12.12 -9.00 -2.56
C LEU A 75 11.47 -8.12 -1.48
N LYS A 76 10.35 -7.48 -1.80
CA LYS A 76 9.60 -6.65 -0.85
C LYS A 76 8.77 -7.48 0.11
N ASP A 77 8.10 -8.51 -0.40
CA ASP A 77 7.29 -9.38 0.44
C ASP A 77 7.04 -10.75 -0.20
N SER A 78 6.76 -11.75 0.63
CA SER A 78 6.24 -13.05 0.21
C SER A 78 5.32 -13.64 1.28
N PHE A 79 4.13 -14.08 0.88
CA PHE A 79 3.12 -14.60 1.80
C PHE A 79 2.00 -15.36 1.08
N VAL A 80 1.16 -16.04 1.86
CA VAL A 80 0.01 -16.78 1.36
C VAL A 80 -1.25 -15.97 1.56
N VAL A 81 -2.02 -15.79 0.49
CA VAL A 81 -3.35 -15.18 0.52
C VAL A 81 -4.40 -16.28 0.58
N THR A 82 -5.22 -16.27 1.62
CA THR A 82 -6.34 -17.22 1.79
C THR A 82 -7.61 -16.62 1.20
N ALA A 83 -8.09 -17.18 0.09
CA ALA A 83 -9.32 -16.80 -0.59
C ALA A 83 -10.24 -18.04 -0.74
N LYS A 84 -11.08 -18.13 -1.79
CA LYS A 84 -11.76 -19.41 -2.12
C LYS A 84 -10.76 -20.55 -2.35
N ARG A 85 -9.56 -20.19 -2.81
CA ARG A 85 -8.36 -21.03 -2.81
C ARG A 85 -7.18 -20.24 -2.25
N ASN A 86 -6.16 -20.95 -1.78
CA ASN A 86 -4.93 -20.29 -1.36
C ASN A 86 -4.12 -19.87 -2.60
N TYR A 87 -3.50 -18.70 -2.51
CA TYR A 87 -2.53 -18.23 -3.48
C TYR A 87 -1.20 -17.94 -2.77
N PHE A 88 -0.09 -18.24 -3.43
CA PHE A 88 1.21 -17.75 -3.01
C PHE A 88 1.51 -16.46 -3.76
N LEU A 89 1.77 -15.38 -3.02
CA LEU A 89 2.09 -14.07 -3.55
C LEU A 89 3.51 -13.71 -3.13
N PHE A 90 4.31 -13.20 -4.06
CA PHE A 90 5.48 -12.41 -3.74
C PHE A 90 5.55 -11.16 -4.59
N ILE A 91 6.18 -10.12 -4.04
CA ILE A 91 6.32 -8.81 -4.67
C ILE A 91 7.80 -8.49 -4.70
N CYS A 92 8.30 -8.26 -5.91
CA CYS A 92 9.64 -7.74 -6.13
C CYS A 92 9.59 -6.27 -6.48
N ALA A 93 10.70 -5.59 -6.24
CA ALA A 93 10.85 -4.20 -6.62
C ALA A 93 12.26 -3.90 -7.08
N TRP A 94 12.39 -2.88 -7.94
CA TRP A 94 13.69 -2.36 -8.37
C TRP A 94 13.56 -0.89 -8.74
N PRO A 95 14.65 -0.11 -8.62
CA PRO A 95 14.67 1.28 -9.05
C PRO A 95 14.55 1.36 -10.57
N VAL A 96 13.78 2.33 -11.06
CA VAL A 96 13.69 2.69 -12.48
C VAL A 96 14.10 4.14 -12.60
N GLN A 97 15.16 4.39 -13.37
CA GLN A 97 15.69 5.72 -13.59
C GLN A 97 16.05 5.95 -15.06
N HIS A 98 15.26 6.76 -15.74
CA HIS A 98 15.53 7.24 -17.10
C HIS A 98 15.51 8.77 -17.10
N SER A 99 16.65 9.38 -16.77
CA SER A 99 16.78 10.84 -16.68
C SER A 99 16.43 11.57 -17.98
N GLY A 100 16.67 10.95 -19.14
CA GLY A 100 16.28 11.48 -20.44
C GLY A 100 14.77 11.46 -20.72
N LEU A 101 14.01 10.66 -19.97
CA LEU A 101 12.56 10.51 -20.07
C LEU A 101 11.83 11.04 -18.83
N GLY A 102 12.52 11.60 -17.83
CA GLY A 102 11.89 12.07 -16.59
C GLY A 102 11.35 10.98 -15.67
N LEU A 103 11.61 9.69 -15.96
CA LEU A 103 11.20 8.57 -15.11
C LEU A 103 12.18 8.39 -13.96
N ASN A 104 11.67 8.43 -12.73
CA ASN A 104 12.44 8.18 -11.52
C ASN A 104 11.53 7.64 -10.42
N GLY A 105 11.73 6.38 -10.06
CA GLY A 105 10.84 5.71 -9.11
C GLY A 105 11.21 4.26 -8.87
N THR A 106 10.23 3.49 -8.40
CA THR A 106 10.35 2.08 -8.11
C THR A 106 9.28 1.31 -8.86
N GLN A 107 9.70 0.32 -9.63
CA GLN A 107 8.81 -0.68 -10.21
C GLN A 107 8.52 -1.72 -9.13
N TYR A 108 7.26 -2.10 -8.98
CA TYR A 108 6.81 -3.22 -8.17
C TYR A 108 6.15 -4.27 -9.06
N GLU A 109 6.69 -5.48 -9.07
CA GLU A 109 6.10 -6.60 -9.79
C GLU A 109 5.60 -7.66 -8.82
N ALA A 110 4.32 -8.01 -8.96
CA ALA A 110 3.65 -8.99 -8.14
C ALA A 110 3.45 -10.31 -8.89
N PHE A 111 3.81 -11.41 -8.22
CA PHE A 111 3.72 -12.76 -8.75
C PHE A 111 2.75 -13.58 -7.90
N LEU A 112 1.57 -13.88 -8.46
CA LEU A 112 0.51 -14.61 -7.76
C LEU A 112 0.36 -16.00 -8.39
N TYR A 113 0.65 -17.04 -7.61
CA TYR A 113 0.51 -18.44 -8.01
C TYR A 113 -0.65 -19.10 -7.30
N GLY A 114 -1.43 -19.88 -8.05
CA GLY A 114 -2.36 -20.86 -7.52
C GLY A 114 -1.97 -22.27 -7.97
N GLY A 115 -2.62 -23.28 -7.39
CA GLY A 115 -2.45 -24.67 -7.78
C GLY A 115 -2.85 -25.61 -6.67
N GLU A 116 -3.41 -26.77 -6.99
CA GLU A 116 -3.85 -27.75 -5.98
C GLU A 116 -2.67 -28.41 -5.26
N ASN A 117 -1.52 -28.51 -5.94
CA ASN A 117 -0.28 -29.06 -5.43
C ASN A 117 0.90 -28.34 -6.10
N LEU A 118 2.10 -28.49 -5.53
CA LEU A 118 3.30 -27.83 -6.04
C LEU A 118 3.74 -28.30 -7.44
N GLY A 119 3.25 -29.45 -7.94
CA GLY A 119 3.53 -29.91 -9.30
C GLY A 119 2.66 -29.25 -10.38
N ALA A 120 1.61 -28.53 -9.98
CA ALA A 120 0.62 -27.91 -10.86
C ALA A 120 0.49 -26.40 -10.61
N LEU A 121 1.59 -25.74 -10.23
CA LEU A 121 1.61 -24.30 -10.02
C LEU A 121 1.31 -23.55 -11.32
N LYS A 122 0.44 -22.56 -11.23
CA LYS A 122 0.07 -21.69 -12.34
C LYS A 122 0.04 -20.23 -11.89
N LYS A 123 0.80 -19.39 -12.58
CA LYS A 123 0.74 -17.93 -12.41
C LYS A 123 -0.64 -17.43 -12.85
N ASN A 124 -1.28 -16.65 -12.01
CA ASN A 124 -2.47 -15.90 -12.37
C ASN A 124 -2.03 -14.54 -12.93
N VAL A 125 -1.79 -14.50 -14.25
CA VAL A 125 -1.26 -13.32 -14.94
C VAL A 125 -2.12 -12.07 -14.72
N MET A 126 -3.44 -12.21 -14.80
CA MET A 126 -4.38 -11.10 -14.58
C MET A 126 -4.25 -10.50 -13.19
N PHE A 127 -4.15 -11.34 -12.15
CA PHE A 127 -4.09 -10.85 -10.77
C PHE A 127 -2.71 -10.30 -10.44
N SER A 128 -1.66 -10.95 -10.94
CA SER A 128 -0.29 -10.42 -10.92
C SER A 128 -0.23 -9.01 -11.48
N GLN A 129 -0.72 -8.80 -12.70
CA GLN A 129 -0.72 -7.48 -13.36
C GLN A 129 -1.55 -6.44 -12.59
N ALA A 130 -2.69 -6.84 -12.01
CA ALA A 130 -3.53 -5.93 -11.23
C ALA A 130 -2.89 -5.49 -9.90
N LEU A 131 -1.92 -6.26 -9.38
CA LEU A 131 -1.18 -5.96 -8.15
C LEU A 131 0.16 -5.25 -8.42
N SER A 132 0.77 -5.51 -9.59
CA SER A 132 1.96 -4.81 -10.04
C SER A 132 1.68 -3.31 -10.24
N SER A 133 2.68 -2.47 -9.98
CA SER A 133 2.52 -1.02 -10.07
C SER A 133 3.87 -0.32 -10.15
N TYR A 134 3.85 0.96 -10.47
CA TYR A 134 5.01 1.84 -10.44
C TYR A 134 4.74 2.99 -9.46
N GLU A 135 5.73 3.36 -8.65
CA GLU A 135 5.67 4.54 -7.79
C GLU A 135 6.82 5.48 -8.12
N GLY A 136 6.50 6.69 -8.57
CA GLY A 136 7.50 7.69 -8.96
C GLY A 136 7.04 8.62 -10.06
N SER A 137 7.98 9.41 -10.58
CA SER A 137 7.72 10.40 -11.62
C SER A 137 7.52 9.76 -13.00
N LEU A 138 6.60 10.34 -13.77
CA LEU A 138 6.25 9.93 -15.14
C LEU A 138 6.83 10.92 -16.18
N GLU A 139 6.85 10.50 -17.45
CA GLU A 139 7.52 11.25 -18.53
C GLU A 139 6.98 12.67 -18.73
N GLU A 140 5.69 12.87 -18.47
CA GLU A 140 5.01 14.16 -18.63
C GLU A 140 4.94 14.98 -17.32
N GLY A 141 5.78 14.65 -16.33
CA GLY A 141 5.81 15.31 -15.01
C GLY A 141 4.69 14.88 -14.06
N GLY A 142 3.90 13.87 -14.44
CA GLY A 142 2.95 13.21 -13.56
C GLY A 142 3.64 12.35 -12.49
N HIS A 143 2.86 11.80 -11.58
CA HIS A 143 3.33 10.86 -10.57
C HIS A 143 2.41 9.63 -10.53
N SER A 144 3.00 8.45 -10.40
CA SER A 144 2.29 7.19 -10.22
C SER A 144 2.48 6.68 -8.79
N TYR A 145 1.58 5.82 -8.33
CA TYR A 145 1.57 5.33 -6.96
C TYR A 145 1.28 3.81 -6.92
N ALA A 146 1.95 3.12 -6.00
CA ALA A 146 1.80 1.69 -5.80
C ALA A 146 0.81 1.36 -4.67
N TRP A 147 -0.44 1.03 -5.01
CA TRP A 147 -1.51 0.96 -4.00
C TRP A 147 -1.48 -0.29 -3.12
N TYR A 148 -1.00 -1.42 -3.64
CA TYR A 148 -1.25 -2.74 -3.06
C TYR A 148 -0.03 -3.38 -2.38
N LEU A 149 0.90 -2.56 -1.86
CA LEU A 149 2.11 -3.07 -1.22
C LEU A 149 1.86 -3.70 0.16
N PRO A 150 1.05 -3.11 1.07
CA PRO A 150 0.83 -3.73 2.38
C PRO A 150 0.08 -5.06 2.26
N ARG A 151 0.56 -6.12 2.94
CA ARG A 151 -0.01 -7.48 2.89
C ARG A 151 -1.54 -7.52 2.97
N LYS A 152 -2.10 -6.75 3.90
CA LYS A 152 -3.56 -6.70 4.13
C LYS A 152 -4.30 -6.17 2.91
N ILE A 153 -3.79 -5.10 2.30
CA ILE A 153 -4.37 -4.45 1.12
C ILE A 153 -4.22 -5.37 -0.10
N ALA A 154 -3.04 -5.94 -0.33
CA ALA A 154 -2.82 -6.88 -1.44
C ALA A 154 -3.73 -8.11 -1.33
N SER A 155 -3.87 -8.66 -0.11
CA SER A 155 -4.76 -9.80 0.15
C SER A 155 -6.21 -9.46 -0.18
N GLU A 156 -6.71 -8.32 0.30
CA GLU A 156 -8.07 -7.87 0.01
C GLU A 156 -8.27 -7.63 -1.50
N LYS A 157 -7.28 -7.07 -2.20
CA LYS A 157 -7.34 -6.89 -3.65
C LYS A 157 -7.45 -8.24 -4.38
N VAL A 158 -6.72 -9.27 -3.95
CA VAL A 158 -6.86 -10.63 -4.50
C VAL A 158 -8.27 -11.18 -4.28
N LEU A 159 -8.88 -10.95 -3.10
CA LEU A 159 -10.26 -11.36 -2.82
C LEU A 159 -11.25 -10.66 -3.76
N GLU A 160 -11.08 -9.36 -4.00
CA GLU A 160 -11.93 -8.60 -4.93
C GLU A 160 -11.80 -9.11 -6.36
N LEU A 161 -10.58 -9.35 -6.82
CA LEU A 161 -10.31 -9.89 -8.15
C LEU A 161 -10.93 -11.30 -8.33
N GLU A 162 -10.91 -12.14 -7.29
CA GLU A 162 -11.58 -13.45 -7.31
C GLU A 162 -13.11 -13.36 -7.34
N LEU A 163 -13.66 -12.25 -6.86
CA LEU A 163 -15.08 -11.90 -7.01
C LEU A 163 -15.39 -11.23 -8.35
N GLY A 164 -14.40 -11.05 -9.22
CA GLY A 164 -14.54 -10.38 -10.52
C GLY A 164 -14.63 -8.86 -10.42
N ARG A 165 -14.23 -8.27 -9.29
CA ARG A 165 -14.21 -6.81 -9.09
C ARG A 165 -12.86 -6.24 -9.48
N SER A 166 -12.83 -5.45 -10.54
CA SER A 166 -11.63 -4.72 -10.96
C SER A 166 -11.43 -3.42 -10.19
N THR A 167 -12.51 -2.78 -9.76
CA THR A 167 -12.51 -1.52 -9.00
C THR A 167 -12.55 -1.78 -7.51
N ASP A 168 -11.75 -1.03 -6.73
CA ASP A 168 -11.71 -1.28 -5.29
C ASP A 168 -13.03 -0.91 -4.63
N SER A 169 -13.50 -1.78 -3.74
CA SER A 169 -14.67 -1.51 -2.91
C SER A 169 -14.40 -0.36 -1.94
N LEU A 170 -15.48 0.14 -1.32
CA LEU A 170 -15.36 1.14 -0.26
C LEU A 170 -14.46 0.68 0.90
N GLY A 171 -14.47 -0.61 1.23
CA GLY A 171 -13.65 -1.18 2.29
C GLY A 171 -12.16 -1.19 1.94
N LEU A 172 -11.80 -1.60 0.72
CA LEU A 172 -10.41 -1.57 0.27
C LEU A 172 -9.90 -0.13 0.09
N ALA A 173 -10.73 0.75 -0.47
CA ALA A 173 -10.43 2.19 -0.56
C ALA A 173 -10.15 2.82 0.81
N HIS A 174 -10.93 2.45 1.83
CA HIS A 174 -10.68 2.89 3.21
C HIS A 174 -9.32 2.44 3.73
N GLN A 175 -8.94 1.19 3.48
CA GLN A 175 -7.64 0.67 3.92
C GLN A 175 -6.48 1.36 3.22
N ILE A 176 -6.59 1.62 1.91
CA ILE A 176 -5.56 2.33 1.13
C ILE A 176 -5.36 3.75 1.65
N VAL A 177 -6.46 4.51 1.82
CA VAL A 177 -6.39 5.89 2.33
C VAL A 177 -5.79 5.92 3.74
N LEU A 178 -6.19 5.02 4.64
CA LEU A 178 -5.64 4.98 5.99
C LEU A 178 -4.17 4.56 6.02
N ALA A 179 -3.73 3.66 5.13
CA ALA A 179 -2.32 3.28 5.03
C ALA A 179 -1.47 4.47 4.57
N ARG A 180 -1.87 5.16 3.49
CA ARG A 180 -1.17 6.34 2.99
C ARG A 180 -1.16 7.48 4.01
N LEU A 181 -2.28 7.73 4.68
CA LEU A 181 -2.37 8.74 5.74
C LEU A 181 -1.44 8.42 6.92
N LYS A 182 -1.34 7.15 7.33
CA LYS A 182 -0.47 6.72 8.43
C LYS A 182 1.01 7.00 8.12
N ASP A 183 1.39 6.84 6.85
CA ASP A 183 2.75 7.08 6.39
C ASP A 183 3.00 8.56 6.02
N GLU A 184 2.03 9.45 6.33
CA GLU A 184 2.04 10.88 6.00
C GLU A 184 2.19 11.16 4.49
N ASP A 185 1.85 10.19 3.64
CA ASP A 185 1.84 10.32 2.18
C ASP A 185 0.57 11.04 1.71
N TYR A 186 0.55 12.35 1.95
CA TYR A 186 -0.57 13.21 1.60
C TYR A 186 -0.80 13.29 0.10
N GLU A 187 0.24 13.27 -0.73
CA GLU A 187 0.07 13.25 -2.19
C GLU A 187 -0.60 11.94 -2.65
N GLY A 188 -0.21 10.80 -2.08
CA GLY A 188 -0.88 9.52 -2.31
C GLY A 188 -2.34 9.49 -1.85
N VAL A 189 -2.67 10.13 -0.72
CA VAL A 189 -4.06 10.30 -0.28
C VAL A 189 -4.88 11.09 -1.31
N LYS A 190 -4.35 12.21 -1.80
CA LYS A 190 -5.01 13.06 -2.79
C LYS A 190 -5.17 12.35 -4.14
N ALA A 191 -4.12 11.69 -4.59
CA ALA A 191 -4.12 10.96 -5.86
C ALA A 191 -5.08 9.77 -5.82
N TYR A 192 -5.17 9.04 -4.70
CA TYR A 192 -6.12 7.93 -4.59
C TYR A 192 -7.57 8.41 -4.47
N LEU A 193 -7.82 9.41 -3.62
CA LEU A 193 -9.17 9.85 -3.26
C LEU A 193 -9.53 11.20 -3.89
N ASP A 194 -9.36 11.31 -5.20
CA ASP A 194 -9.77 12.49 -5.96
C ASP A 194 -11.31 12.63 -6.06
N ALA A 195 -11.76 13.70 -6.73
CA ALA A 195 -13.18 13.98 -6.89
C ALA A 195 -13.93 12.90 -7.71
N ASP A 196 -13.27 12.30 -8.69
CA ASP A 196 -13.86 11.29 -9.57
C ASP A 196 -13.99 9.96 -8.84
N ARG A 197 -12.95 9.57 -8.10
CA ARG A 197 -12.96 8.39 -7.23
C ARG A 197 -14.00 8.52 -6.14
N PHE A 198 -14.07 9.66 -5.45
CA PHE A 198 -15.14 9.90 -4.48
C PHE A 198 -16.52 9.84 -5.15
N GLY A 199 -16.67 10.42 -6.33
CA GLY A 199 -17.90 10.36 -7.12
C GLY A 199 -18.31 8.91 -7.45
N GLN A 200 -17.36 8.07 -7.84
CA GLN A 200 -17.60 6.64 -8.07
C GLN A 200 -18.02 5.93 -6.79
N LEU A 201 -17.23 6.06 -5.72
CA LEU A 201 -17.49 5.40 -4.45
C LEU A 201 -18.85 5.79 -3.86
N SER A 202 -19.21 7.08 -3.90
CA SER A 202 -20.49 7.56 -3.36
C SER A 202 -21.70 7.16 -4.20
N ARG A 203 -21.54 6.91 -5.51
CA ARG A 203 -22.60 6.34 -6.35
C ARG A 203 -22.82 4.85 -6.07
N GLU A 204 -21.74 4.10 -5.95
CA GLU A 204 -21.80 2.65 -5.72
C GLU A 204 -22.18 2.31 -4.27
N PHE A 205 -21.68 3.10 -3.31
CA PHE A 205 -21.90 2.93 -1.89
C PHE A 205 -22.45 4.22 -1.27
N PRO A 206 -23.73 4.59 -1.50
CA PRO A 206 -24.30 5.82 -0.98
C PRO A 206 -24.05 6.02 0.52
N ILE A 207 -23.74 7.26 0.91
CA ILE A 207 -23.41 7.62 2.28
C ILE A 207 -24.63 7.35 3.16
N GLY A 208 -24.46 6.48 4.15
CA GLY A 208 -25.52 6.03 5.04
C GLY A 208 -24.96 5.56 6.38
N LYS A 209 -25.85 5.20 7.31
CA LYS A 209 -25.45 4.85 8.69
C LYS A 209 -24.41 3.72 8.77
N SER A 210 -24.41 2.79 7.81
CA SER A 210 -23.49 1.64 7.79
C SER A 210 -22.06 2.00 7.36
N ASN A 211 -21.85 3.09 6.63
CA ASN A 211 -20.55 3.47 6.05
C ASN A 211 -20.12 4.91 6.38
N VAL A 212 -20.91 5.64 7.17
CA VAL A 212 -20.65 7.04 7.56
C VAL A 212 -19.30 7.25 8.25
N VAL A 213 -18.77 6.23 8.93
CA VAL A 213 -17.43 6.28 9.53
C VAL A 213 -16.37 6.39 8.44
N ILE A 214 -16.45 5.56 7.40
CA ILE A 214 -15.48 5.54 6.30
C ILE A 214 -15.45 6.90 5.59
N TYR A 215 -16.62 7.47 5.30
CA TYR A 215 -16.69 8.78 4.65
C TYR A 215 -16.21 9.92 5.57
N ASN A 216 -16.42 9.82 6.88
CA ASN A 216 -15.82 10.78 7.82
C ASN A 216 -14.29 10.69 7.80
N ASP A 217 -13.73 9.47 7.74
CA ASP A 217 -12.30 9.24 7.71
C ASP A 217 -11.68 9.72 6.38
N PHE A 218 -12.38 9.54 5.26
CA PHE A 218 -12.04 10.13 3.97
C PHE A 218 -11.96 11.65 4.02
N GLY A 219 -12.97 12.30 4.58
CA GLY A 219 -12.96 13.75 4.76
C GLY A 219 -11.82 14.21 5.68
N TYR A 220 -11.54 13.46 6.75
CA TYR A 220 -10.40 13.73 7.63
C TYR A 220 -9.06 13.60 6.89
N ALA A 221 -8.84 12.51 6.18
CA ALA A 221 -7.59 12.23 5.45
C ALA A 221 -7.29 13.30 4.40
N LEU A 222 -8.29 13.69 3.61
CA LEU A 222 -8.16 14.78 2.63
C LEU A 222 -7.90 16.13 3.31
N GLY A 223 -8.52 16.39 4.46
CA GLY A 223 -8.25 17.58 5.25
C GLY A 223 -6.81 17.63 5.76
N GLN A 224 -6.26 16.51 6.23
CA GLN A 224 -4.84 16.41 6.61
C GLN A 224 -3.92 16.64 5.40
N ALA A 225 -4.31 16.14 4.22
CA ALA A 225 -3.58 16.34 2.98
C ALA A 225 -3.74 17.74 2.34
N GLY A 226 -4.52 18.63 2.96
CA GLY A 226 -4.75 19.99 2.48
C GLY A 226 -5.86 20.15 1.42
N GLU A 227 -6.54 19.06 1.02
CA GLU A 227 -7.68 19.07 0.08
C GLU A 227 -8.98 19.50 0.76
N ASN A 228 -8.95 20.69 1.37
CA ASN A 228 -10.00 21.19 2.24
C ASN A 228 -11.36 21.32 1.56
N TYR A 229 -11.40 21.64 0.26
CA TYR A 229 -12.67 21.78 -0.48
C TYR A 229 -13.39 20.44 -0.62
N LEU A 230 -12.69 19.41 -1.12
CA LEU A 230 -13.27 18.08 -1.28
C LEU A 230 -13.57 17.46 0.09
N ALA A 231 -12.65 17.61 1.05
CA ALA A 231 -12.84 17.18 2.42
C ALA A 231 -14.12 17.76 3.03
N TYR A 232 -14.31 19.08 2.95
CA TYR A 232 -15.51 19.75 3.44
C TYR A 232 -16.78 19.22 2.77
N LYS A 233 -16.78 19.05 1.44
CA LYS A 233 -17.91 18.49 0.70
C LYS A 233 -18.31 17.11 1.23
N ILE A 234 -17.34 16.21 1.43
CA ILE A 234 -17.59 14.87 1.98
C ILE A 234 -18.14 14.95 3.41
N LEU A 235 -17.50 15.74 4.27
CA LEU A 235 -17.91 15.89 5.67
C LEU A 235 -19.32 16.49 5.80
N LYS A 236 -19.74 17.38 4.88
CA LYS A 236 -21.10 17.89 4.84
C LYS A 236 -22.15 16.83 4.51
N PHE A 237 -21.84 15.89 3.61
CA PHE A 237 -22.74 14.74 3.39
C PHE A 237 -22.81 13.83 4.61
N VAL A 238 -21.69 13.61 5.28
CA VAL A 238 -21.63 12.86 6.55
C VAL A 238 -22.50 13.52 7.62
N GLU A 239 -22.49 14.86 7.71
CA GLU A 239 -23.30 15.61 8.68
C GLU A 239 -24.80 15.44 8.45
N LEU A 240 -25.25 15.39 7.19
CA LEU A 240 -26.67 15.14 6.88
C LEU A 240 -27.15 13.79 7.40
N VAL A 241 -26.25 12.79 7.45
CA VAL A 241 -26.57 11.42 7.87
C VAL A 241 -26.37 11.22 9.38
N SER A 242 -25.38 11.90 9.97
CA SER A 242 -24.94 11.70 11.35
C SER A 242 -24.57 13.03 12.05
N PRO A 243 -25.52 13.96 12.24
CA PRO A 243 -25.24 15.32 12.72
C PRO A 243 -24.67 15.37 14.15
N ASP A 244 -24.99 14.38 14.97
CA ASP A 244 -24.58 14.35 16.37
C ASP A 244 -23.12 13.89 16.58
N ARG A 245 -22.47 13.36 15.53
CA ARG A 245 -21.09 12.83 15.62
C ARG A 245 -20.14 13.93 16.08
N VAL A 246 -19.55 13.73 17.26
CA VAL A 246 -18.70 14.74 17.90
C VAL A 246 -17.44 15.02 17.08
N VAL A 247 -16.73 13.98 16.65
CA VAL A 247 -15.48 14.10 15.88
C VAL A 247 -15.70 14.77 14.52
N LEU A 248 -16.89 14.60 13.91
CA LEU A 248 -17.22 15.24 12.64
C LEU A 248 -17.19 16.78 12.76
N LYS A 249 -17.70 17.33 13.87
CA LYS A 249 -17.70 18.78 14.11
C LYS A 249 -16.28 19.31 14.14
N LEU A 250 -15.34 18.58 14.77
CA LEU A 250 -13.93 18.94 14.79
C LEU A 250 -13.34 18.91 13.37
N ASN A 251 -13.56 17.83 12.63
CA ASN A 251 -13.05 17.68 11.26
C ASN A 251 -13.57 18.79 10.33
N ILE A 252 -14.86 19.14 10.40
CA ILE A 252 -15.43 20.24 9.62
C ILE A 252 -14.80 21.58 10.02
N ALA A 253 -14.60 21.81 11.33
CA ALA A 253 -13.96 23.03 11.81
C ALA A 253 -12.52 23.16 11.27
N ASP A 254 -11.75 22.08 11.29
CA ASP A 254 -10.36 22.07 10.84
C ASP A 254 -10.22 22.40 9.35
N VAL A 255 -11.04 21.80 8.49
CA VAL A 255 -11.00 22.09 7.04
C VAL A 255 -11.49 23.50 6.70
N LEU A 256 -12.41 24.05 7.49
CA LEU A 256 -12.90 25.42 7.31
C LEU A 256 -11.93 26.48 7.86
N TRP A 257 -11.00 26.13 8.76
CA TRP A 257 -10.18 27.11 9.46
C TRP A 257 -9.40 28.06 8.53
N VAL A 258 -8.98 27.57 7.36
CA VAL A 258 -8.24 28.36 6.37
C VAL A 258 -9.17 29.17 5.46
N SER A 259 -10.36 28.66 5.15
CA SER A 259 -11.26 29.21 4.13
C SER A 259 -12.39 30.07 4.69
N ASP A 260 -12.95 29.71 5.85
CA ASP A 260 -14.05 30.39 6.51
C ASP A 260 -13.91 30.24 8.04
N LYS A 261 -13.16 31.17 8.65
CA LYS A 261 -12.88 31.16 10.09
C LYS A 261 -14.14 31.32 10.94
N ASP A 262 -15.14 32.06 10.47
CA ASP A 262 -16.36 32.30 11.24
C ASP A 262 -17.20 31.03 11.29
N ALA A 263 -17.40 30.35 10.16
CA ALA A 263 -18.03 29.03 10.15
C ALA A 263 -17.22 28.00 10.94
N SER A 264 -15.88 27.99 10.81
CA SER A 264 -14.99 27.11 11.58
C SER A 264 -15.18 27.29 13.10
N LYS A 265 -15.19 28.54 13.60
CA LYS A 265 -15.44 28.87 15.02
C LYS A 265 -16.79 28.33 15.50
N ILE A 266 -17.84 28.37 14.67
CA ILE A 266 -19.15 27.81 15.02
C ILE A 266 -19.04 26.29 15.26
N TYR A 267 -18.36 25.55 14.39
CA TYR A 267 -18.17 24.11 14.56
C TYR A 267 -17.29 23.76 15.76
N TYR A 268 -16.22 24.52 16.02
CA TYR A 268 -15.41 24.32 17.23
C TYR A 268 -16.23 24.51 18.50
N LYS A 269 -17.08 25.53 18.56
CA LYS A 269 -17.98 25.74 19.72
C LYS A 269 -18.91 24.55 19.92
N LYS A 270 -19.54 24.04 18.84
CA LYS A 270 -20.39 22.83 18.90
C LYS A 270 -19.63 21.59 19.34
N TYR A 271 -18.38 21.42 18.90
CA TYR A 271 -17.51 20.33 19.33
C TYR A 271 -17.21 20.42 20.83
N VAL A 272 -16.79 21.60 21.31
CA VAL A 272 -16.49 21.85 22.73
C VAL A 272 -17.71 21.59 23.61
N GLU A 273 -18.89 22.07 23.20
CA GLU A 273 -20.14 21.80 23.89
C GLU A 273 -20.44 20.29 23.98
N SER A 274 -20.31 19.58 22.86
CA SER A 274 -20.55 18.13 22.81
C SER A 274 -19.56 17.35 23.70
N MET A 275 -18.28 17.76 23.74
CA MET A 275 -17.27 17.14 24.60
C MET A 275 -17.54 17.40 26.08
N ARG A 276 -18.02 18.60 26.44
CA ARG A 276 -18.44 18.94 27.82
C ARG A 276 -19.64 18.12 28.27
N GLN A 277 -20.69 18.03 27.43
CA GLN A 277 -21.86 17.21 27.73
C GLN A 277 -21.51 15.74 27.96
N ALA A 278 -20.45 15.25 27.29
CA ALA A 278 -19.95 13.89 27.46
C ALA A 278 -18.95 13.71 28.64
N GLY A 279 -18.65 14.76 29.42
CA GLY A 279 -17.66 14.73 30.50
C GLY A 279 -16.22 14.48 30.04
N LYS A 280 -15.89 14.90 28.80
CA LYS A 280 -14.60 14.68 28.13
C LYS A 280 -13.80 15.96 27.93
N GLU A 281 -13.99 16.97 28.78
CA GLU A 281 -13.38 18.29 28.65
C GLU A 281 -11.85 18.23 28.57
N LYS A 282 -11.24 17.30 29.31
CA LYS A 282 -9.79 17.09 29.34
C LYS A 282 -9.21 16.61 28.01
N LEU A 283 -10.04 16.11 27.09
CA LEU A 283 -9.63 15.64 25.77
C LEU A 283 -9.79 16.71 24.69
N ILE A 284 -10.27 17.91 25.02
CA ILE A 284 -10.40 19.01 24.06
C ILE A 284 -8.99 19.51 23.71
N PRO A 285 -8.56 19.48 22.43
CA PRO A 285 -7.26 19.99 22.04
C PRO A 285 -7.14 21.49 22.35
N LYS A 286 -6.00 21.93 22.89
CA LYS A 286 -5.77 23.35 23.24
C LYS A 286 -6.03 24.28 22.05
N ILE A 287 -5.57 23.87 20.85
CA ILE A 287 -5.74 24.64 19.61
C ILE A 287 -7.20 24.98 19.32
N VAL A 288 -8.16 24.14 19.72
CA VAL A 288 -9.60 24.42 19.55
C VAL A 288 -10.02 25.63 20.37
N LEU A 289 -9.57 25.72 21.63
CA LEU A 289 -9.89 26.83 22.52
C LEU A 289 -9.23 28.13 22.04
N ASP A 290 -7.99 28.03 21.56
CA ASP A 290 -7.26 29.15 20.98
C ASP A 290 -8.00 29.68 19.74
N ARG A 291 -8.40 28.80 18.81
CA ARG A 291 -9.14 29.16 17.58
C ARG A 291 -10.50 29.82 17.85
N ILE A 292 -11.20 29.40 18.91
CA ILE A 292 -12.48 30.03 19.32
C ILE A 292 -12.26 31.46 19.86
N SER A 293 -11.14 31.71 20.53
CA SER A 293 -10.87 32.99 21.20
C SER A 293 -10.23 34.05 20.30
N MET A 294 -9.72 33.66 19.13
CA MET A 294 -9.25 34.59 18.12
C MET A 294 -10.40 35.47 17.60
N ILE A 295 -10.19 36.78 17.59
CA ILE A 295 -11.08 37.78 16.96
C ILE A 295 -10.85 37.72 15.46
#